data_AF-A0A6B3HB29-F1
#
_entry.id   AF-A0A6B3HB29-F1
#
_cell.length_a   1.000
_cell.length_b   1.000
_cell.length_c   1.000
_cell.angle_alpha   90.00
_cell.angle_beta   90.00
_cell.angle_gamma   90.00
#
_symmetry.space_group_name_H-M   'P 1'
#
loop_
_entity.id
_entity.type
_entity.pdbx_description
1 polymer ?
#
loop_
_entity_poly.entity_id
_entity_poly.type
_entity_poly.pdbx_seq_one_letter_code
_entity_poly.pdbx_strand_id
1 'polypeptide(L)'
;HTLDSMQSYRRRRAAGEFPDEPFGDVFMVVDGWSTVRQDYDDLIPKFNELAARGLNYGIHLLITTTRWVELSAQVRDQAATRLELRM
;
A
#
# COMPACT_ATOMS: atom_id res chain seq x y z
N HIS A 1 19.26 -12.44 -12.32
CA HIS A 1 17.95 -12.52 -13.00
C HIS A 1 17.31 -11.14 -12.98
N THR A 2 17.04 -10.53 -14.14
CA THR A 2 16.44 -9.19 -14.16
C THR A 2 14.93 -9.32 -13.95
N LEU A 3 14.41 -8.78 -12.85
CA LEU A 3 12.97 -8.62 -12.63
C LEU A 3 12.57 -7.27 -13.23
N ASP A 4 11.76 -7.33 -14.28
CA ASP A 4 11.30 -6.18 -15.08
C ASP A 4 9.97 -5.61 -14.59
N SER A 5 9.20 -6.39 -13.82
CA SER A 5 7.93 -5.94 -13.22
C SER A 5 7.50 -6.82 -12.05
N MET A 6 6.61 -6.31 -11.20
CA MET A 6 5.94 -7.11 -10.18
C MET A 6 5.12 -8.26 -10.77
N GLN A 7 4.56 -8.09 -11.97
CA GLN A 7 3.84 -9.17 -12.65
C GLN A 7 4.77 -10.34 -13.01
N SER A 8 5.96 -10.04 -13.51
CA SER A 8 7.01 -11.03 -13.81
C SER A 8 7.46 -11.75 -12.53
N TYR A 9 7.67 -10.99 -11.44
CA TYR A 9 7.98 -11.55 -10.14
C TYR A 9 6.90 -12.54 -9.65
N ARG A 10 5.62 -12.16 -9.65
CA ARG A 10 4.51 -13.03 -9.24
C ARG A 10 4.45 -14.33 -10.03
N ARG A 11 4.62 -14.28 -11.36
CA ARG A 11 4.61 -15.47 -12.23
C ARG A 11 5.75 -16.43 -11.90
N ARG A 12 6.96 -15.90 -11.72
CA ARG A 12 8.16 -16.71 -11.44
C ARG A 12 8.12 -17.31 -10.03
N ARG A 13 7.64 -16.54 -9.05
CA ARG A 13 7.35 -17.04 -7.70
C ARG A 13 6.34 -18.18 -7.71
N ALA A 14 5.27 -18.07 -8.50
CA ALA A 14 4.29 -19.14 -8.65
C ALA A 14 4.87 -20.41 -9.31
N ALA A 15 5.93 -20.26 -10.12
CA ALA A 15 6.68 -21.38 -10.70
C ALA A 15 7.72 -21.99 -9.73
N GLY A 16 7.81 -21.51 -8.49
CA GLY A 16 8.76 -21.98 -7.48
C GLY A 16 10.16 -21.37 -7.60
N GLU A 17 10.36 -20.40 -8.49
CA GLU A 17 11.57 -19.59 -8.49
C GLU A 17 11.51 -18.63 -7.29
N PHE A 18 12.60 -18.49 -6.54
CA PHE A 18 12.67 -17.73 -5.27
C PHE A 18 12.07 -18.42 -4.02
N PRO A 19 12.49 -19.66 -3.69
CA PRO A 19 11.99 -20.38 -2.52
C PRO A 19 12.34 -19.69 -1.18
N ASP A 20 13.44 -18.93 -1.16
CA ASP A 20 13.92 -18.26 0.04
C ASP A 20 13.34 -16.85 0.24
N GLU A 21 12.57 -16.33 -0.74
CA GLU A 21 11.97 -15.00 -0.64
C GLU A 21 10.65 -15.05 0.13
N PRO A 22 10.57 -14.45 1.34
CA PRO A 22 9.40 -14.62 2.20
C PRO A 22 8.15 -13.90 1.65
N PHE A 23 8.32 -12.79 0.92
CA PHE A 23 7.21 -11.89 0.60
C PHE A 23 6.84 -11.86 -0.89
N GLY A 24 5.54 -12.04 -1.18
CA GLY A 24 4.96 -11.79 -2.49
C GLY A 24 4.40 -10.37 -2.54
N ASP A 25 3.07 -10.27 -2.58
CA ASP A 25 2.38 -9.02 -2.30
C ASP A 25 2.28 -8.77 -0.79
N VAL A 26 2.55 -7.53 -0.38
CA VAL A 26 2.46 -7.08 1.01
C VAL A 26 1.31 -6.10 1.14
N PHE A 27 0.40 -6.36 2.08
CA PHE A 27 -0.73 -5.50 2.38
C PHE A 27 -0.50 -4.84 3.74
N MET A 28 -0.28 -3.53 3.74
CA MET A 28 -0.21 -2.75 4.98
C MET A 28 -1.59 -2.18 5.28
N VAL A 29 -2.19 -2.67 6.36
CA VAL A 29 -3.53 -2.27 6.79
C VAL A 29 -3.41 -1.24 7.92
N VAL A 30 -4.06 -0.09 7.74
CA VAL A 30 -4.20 0.95 8.75
C VAL A 30 -5.68 1.07 9.09
N ASP A 31 -6.02 0.75 10.34
CA ASP A 31 -7.36 0.98 10.86
C ASP A 31 -7.38 2.29 11.65
N GLY A 32 -8.08 3.30 11.14
CA GLY A 32 -8.19 4.62 11.76
C GLY A 32 -7.05 5.55 11.38
N TRP A 33 -7.11 6.14 10.18
CA TRP A 33 -6.12 7.12 9.73
C TRP A 33 -5.94 8.33 10.66
N SER A 34 -6.99 8.72 11.39
CA SER A 34 -6.92 9.82 12.35
C SER A 34 -5.84 9.61 13.43
N THR A 35 -5.66 8.38 13.89
CA THR A 35 -4.63 8.03 14.89
C THR A 35 -3.22 8.18 14.32
N VAL A 36 -2.99 7.71 13.09
CA VAL A 36 -1.70 7.92 12.40
C VAL A 36 -1.37 9.40 12.30
N ARG A 37 -2.36 10.22 11.93
CA ARG A 37 -2.15 11.66 11.80
C ARG A 37 -1.89 12.38 13.12
N GLN A 38 -2.44 11.90 14.24
CA GLN A 38 -2.32 12.55 15.54
C GLN A 38 -1.04 12.12 16.28
N ASP A 39 -0.74 10.82 16.25
CA ASP A 39 0.27 10.22 17.12
C ASP A 39 1.55 9.83 16.36
N TYR A 40 1.49 9.78 15.02
CA TYR A 40 2.56 9.28 14.13
C TYR A 40 2.70 10.14 12.86
N ASP A 41 2.56 11.46 13.00
CA ASP A 41 2.58 12.40 11.89
C ASP A 41 3.91 12.37 11.10
N ASP A 42 5.01 12.02 11.77
CA ASP A 42 6.34 11.77 11.20
C ASP A 42 6.37 10.62 10.18
N LEU A 43 5.41 9.69 10.23
CA LEU A 43 5.29 8.59 9.28
C LEU A 43 4.49 8.96 8.02
N ILE A 44 3.74 10.07 8.01
CA ILE A 44 2.93 10.50 6.86
C ILE A 44 3.75 10.57 5.55
N PRO A 45 4.98 11.13 5.53
CA PRO A 45 5.82 11.12 4.32
C PRO A 45 6.12 9.71 3.80
N LYS A 46 6.27 8.71 4.68
CA LYS A 46 6.50 7.31 4.28
C LYS A 46 5.25 6.69 3.66
N PHE A 47 4.07 6.96 4.21
CA PHE A 47 2.81 6.53 3.58
C PHE A 47 2.62 7.14 2.19
N ASN A 48 2.95 8.43 2.03
CA ASN A 48 2.90 9.10 0.74
C ASN A 48 3.84 8.45 -0.29
N GLU A 49 5.06 8.11 0.14
CA GLU A 49 6.05 7.43 -0.69
C GLU A 49 5.56 6.04 -1.10
N LEU A 50 5.03 5.25 -0.16
CA LEU A 50 4.43 3.94 -0.44
C LEU A 50 3.23 4.04 -1.38
N ALA A 51 2.36 5.04 -1.22
CA ALA A 51 1.24 5.27 -2.14
C ALA A 51 1.74 5.59 -3.57
N ALA A 52 2.82 6.35 -3.70
CA ALA A 52 3.32 6.80 -4.99
C ALA A 52 4.02 5.71 -5.82
N ARG A 53 4.72 4.77 -5.16
CA ARG A 53 5.54 3.77 -5.87
C ARG A 53 5.37 2.33 -5.41
N GLY A 54 4.65 2.08 -4.31
CA GLY A 54 4.55 0.77 -3.67
C GLY A 54 3.98 -0.32 -4.58
N LEU A 55 3.00 0.03 -5.42
CA LEU A 55 2.38 -0.92 -6.34
C LEU A 55 3.37 -1.54 -7.35
N ASN A 56 4.44 -0.82 -7.71
CA ASN A 56 5.49 -1.32 -8.60
C ASN A 56 6.28 -2.48 -7.97
N TYR A 57 6.23 -2.61 -6.64
CA TYR A 57 6.92 -3.61 -5.85
C TYR A 57 5.96 -4.56 -5.12
N GLY A 58 4.65 -4.51 -5.43
CA GLY A 58 3.65 -5.35 -4.77
C GLY A 58 3.30 -4.92 -3.34
N ILE A 59 3.53 -3.65 -2.99
CA ILE A 59 3.14 -3.09 -1.69
C ILE A 59 1.82 -2.34 -1.85
N HIS A 60 0.82 -2.74 -1.07
CA HIS A 60 -0.54 -2.23 -1.10
C HIS A 60 -0.90 -1.56 0.23
N LEU A 61 -1.54 -0.40 0.16
CA LEU A 61 -2.06 0.30 1.33
C LEU A 61 -3.57 0.09 1.44
N LEU A 62 -4.03 -0.43 2.58
CA LEU A 62 -5.44 -0.54 2.93
C LEU A 62 -5.68 0.38 4.12
N ILE A 63 -6.40 1.47 3.91
CA ILE A 63 -6.57 2.50 4.94
C ILE A 63 -8.06 2.69 5.21
N THR A 64 -8.46 2.58 6.47
CA THR A 64 -9.78 3.01 6.94
C THR A 64 -9.69 4.44 7.45
N THR A 65 -10.69 5.25 7.13
CA THR A 65 -10.80 6.63 7.61
C THR A 65 -12.27 6.98 7.81
N THR A 66 -12.56 7.83 8.79
CA THR A 66 -13.93 8.34 8.99
C THR A 66 -14.28 9.36 7.91
N ARG A 67 -13.32 10.18 7.48
CA ARG A 67 -13.52 11.22 6.48
C ARG A 67 -12.38 11.20 5.48
N TRP A 68 -12.72 11.22 4.19
CA TRP A 68 -11.74 11.26 3.11
C TRP A 68 -10.77 12.45 3.19
N VAL A 69 -11.22 13.57 3.76
CA VAL A 69 -10.41 14.79 3.92
C VAL A 69 -9.25 14.60 4.92
N GLU A 70 -9.27 13.54 5.72
CA GLU A 70 -8.20 13.24 6.69
C GLU A 70 -6.96 12.65 6.02
N LEU A 71 -7.13 11.97 4.87
CA LEU A 71 -6.03 11.45 4.06
C LEU A 71 -5.27 12.59 3.39
N SER A 72 -3.96 12.39 3.19
CA SER A 72 -3.20 13.28 2.30
C SER A 72 -3.75 13.19 0.88
N ALA A 73 -3.61 14.27 0.10
CA ALA A 73 -4.02 14.27 -1.30
C ALA A 73 -3.33 13.16 -2.09
N GLN A 74 -2.04 12.92 -1.82
CA GLN A 74 -1.26 11.89 -2.51
C GLN A 74 -1.79 10.48 -2.24
N VAL A 75 -2.10 10.14 -0.98
CA VAL A 75 -2.66 8.82 -0.64
C VAL A 75 -4.07 8.68 -1.23
N ARG A 76 -4.91 9.72 -1.10
CA ARG A 76 -6.27 9.72 -1.63
C ARG A 76 -6.30 9.55 -3.15
N ASP A 77 -5.48 10.30 -3.87
CA ASP A 77 -5.50 10.34 -5.33
C ASP A 77 -4.89 9.06 -5.95
N GLN A 78 -4.02 8.35 -5.22
CA GLN A 78 -3.50 7.03 -5.60
C GLN A 78 -4.42 5.86 -5.21
N ALA A 79 -5.50 6.10 -4.46
CA ALA A 79 -6.45 5.06 -4.08
C ALA A 79 -7.26 4.58 -5.29
N ALA A 80 -6.81 3.47 -5.89
CA ALA A 80 -7.46 2.85 -7.05
C ALA A 80 -8.82 2.22 -6.72
N THR A 81 -9.02 1.77 -5.48
CA THR A 81 -10.28 1.21 -5.00
C THR A 81 -10.74 1.99 -3.78
N ARG A 82 -11.99 2.45 -3.81
CA ARG A 82 -12.62 3.21 -2.72
C ARG A 82 -13.94 2.55 -2.35
N LEU A 83 -14.08 2.19 -1.09
CA LEU A 83 -15.30 1.61 -0.54
C LEU A 83 -15.90 2.63 0.42
N GLU A 84 -16.99 3.28 -0.01
CA GLU A 84 -17.72 4.23 0.82
C GLU A 84 -18.86 3.52 1.54
N LEU A 85 -18.82 3.55 2.87
CA LEU A 85 -19.87 3.02 3.73
C LEU A 85 -20.81 4.16 4.15
N ARG A 86 -22.08 3.83 4.34
CA ARG A 86 -23.03 4.79 4.92
C ARG A 86 -22.78 4.89 6.42
N MET A 87 -22.64 6.13 6.89
CA MET A 87 -22.75 6.46 8.31
C MET A 87 -24.21 6.74 8.68
#